data_AF-X1HGU4-F1
#
_entry.id   AF-X1HGU4-F1
#
_cell.length_a   1.000
_cell.length_b   1.000
_cell.length_c   1.000
_cell.angle_alpha   90.00
_cell.angle_beta   90.00
_cell.angle_gamma   90.00
#
_symmetry.space_group_name_H-M   'P 1'
#
loop_
_entity.id
_entity.type
_entity.pdbx_description
1 polymer ?
#
loop_
_entity_poly.entity_id
_entity_poly.type
_entity_poly.pdbx_seq_one_letter_code
_entity_poly.pdbx_strand_id
1 'polypeptide(L)'
;MVLILVLSGLILFGACSAPSPEPETKAAIIDQLYALQPNPVFIQQTTKELEEFGFEVDVYHGSEVTVDLYRKLPTYGYKLIIFRVHSGLLGVDPKVTNRTWLFTAEPYSKTRHVTEQLTDQVTYAKAYDDSSWIFAISAKFITHSIKGQFNNTAIIMMGCDCFHFKDMAYAFTQRGASTYIA
;
A
#
# COMPACT_ATOMS: atom_id res chain seq x y z
N MET A 1 48.75 65.79 -9.56
CA MET A 1 47.33 65.41 -9.43
C MET A 1 47.31 63.94 -9.01
N VAL A 2 46.88 63.66 -7.78
CA VAL A 2 46.76 62.31 -7.21
C VAL A 2 45.44 61.71 -7.74
N LEU A 3 45.35 60.38 -7.92
CA LEU A 3 44.40 59.48 -7.21
C LEU A 3 44.04 58.20 -8.02
N ILE A 4 44.62 57.09 -7.56
CA ILE A 4 44.01 55.79 -7.19
C ILE A 4 43.34 54.94 -8.27
N LEU A 5 44.03 53.82 -8.57
CA LEU A 5 43.49 52.55 -9.05
C LEU A 5 42.45 52.01 -8.05
N VAL A 6 41.22 51.73 -8.49
CA VAL A 6 40.28 50.90 -7.75
C VAL A 6 40.02 49.63 -8.55
N LEU A 7 40.65 48.54 -8.09
CA LEU A 7 40.40 47.18 -8.56
C LEU A 7 39.05 46.75 -7.99
N SER A 8 38.01 46.69 -8.82
CA SER A 8 36.72 46.11 -8.45
C SER A 8 36.85 44.58 -8.44
N GLY A 9 37.04 44.01 -7.24
CA GLY A 9 36.92 42.57 -7.02
C GLY A 9 35.45 42.17 -7.08
N LEU A 10 35.06 41.43 -8.13
CA LEU A 10 33.75 40.82 -8.24
C LEU A 10 33.71 39.59 -7.33
N ILE A 11 33.15 39.76 -6.12
CA ILE A 11 32.92 38.65 -5.18
C ILE A 11 31.79 37.80 -5.74
N LEU A 12 32.13 36.67 -6.37
CA LEU A 12 31.21 35.58 -6.67
C LEU A 12 30.74 34.98 -5.33
N PHE A 13 29.61 35.45 -4.82
CA PHE A 13 28.86 34.73 -3.81
C PHE A 13 28.36 33.43 -4.45
N GLY A 14 29.11 32.35 -4.25
CA GLY A 14 28.61 31.00 -4.44
C GLY A 14 27.43 30.81 -3.49
N ALA A 15 26.22 30.91 -4.02
CA ALA A 15 25.02 30.52 -3.32
C ALA A 15 25.12 29.00 -3.07
N CYS A 16 25.54 28.62 -1.86
CA CYS A 16 25.27 27.28 -1.35
C CYS A 16 23.75 27.13 -1.37
N SER A 17 23.23 26.39 -2.35
CA SER A 17 21.86 25.92 -2.29
C SER A 17 21.78 25.05 -1.04
N ALA A 18 20.94 25.45 -0.07
CA ALA A 18 20.60 24.55 1.02
C ALA A 18 20.10 23.24 0.40
N PRO A 19 20.51 22.06 0.92
CA PRO A 19 19.88 20.83 0.49
C PRO A 19 18.38 21.00 0.71
N SER A 20 17.60 20.89 -0.37
CA SER A 20 16.16 20.74 -0.25
C SER A 20 15.92 19.58 0.73
N PRO A 21 14.95 19.68 1.65
CA PRO A 21 14.53 18.51 2.40
C PRO A 21 14.32 17.39 1.39
N GLU A 22 15.03 16.28 1.56
CA GLU A 22 14.72 15.11 0.74
C GLU A 22 13.25 14.81 0.95
N PRO A 23 12.49 14.56 -0.13
CA PRO A 23 11.07 14.25 0.02
C PRO A 23 10.93 13.10 1.02
N GLU A 24 10.14 13.34 2.06
CA GLU A 24 9.91 12.39 3.15
C GLU A 24 9.46 11.05 2.54
N THR A 25 10.31 10.03 2.69
CA THR A 25 10.08 8.74 2.07
C THR A 25 9.20 7.94 3.01
N LYS A 26 7.96 7.65 2.60
CA LYS A 26 7.00 6.92 3.44
C LYS A 26 6.92 5.44 3.09
N ALA A 27 6.79 4.59 4.09
CA ALA A 27 6.44 3.18 3.94
C ALA A 27 5.18 2.83 4.75
N ALA A 28 4.50 1.76 4.35
CA ALA A 28 3.37 1.23 5.09
C ALA A 28 3.50 -0.28 5.35
N ILE A 29 3.12 -0.70 6.55
CA ILE A 29 2.87 -2.11 6.89
C ILE A 29 1.37 -2.28 7.07
N ILE A 30 0.75 -3.14 6.26
CA ILE A 30 -0.69 -3.40 6.27
C ILE A 30 -0.89 -4.84 6.75
N ASP A 31 -1.23 -5.00 8.04
CA ASP A 31 -1.35 -6.29 8.71
C ASP A 31 -2.81 -6.62 9.02
N GLN A 32 -3.52 -7.16 8.03
CA GLN A 32 -4.88 -7.67 8.22
C GLN A 32 -4.90 -8.91 9.13
N LEU A 33 -3.84 -9.70 9.11
CA LEU A 33 -3.73 -10.93 9.89
C LEU A 33 -3.49 -10.68 11.38
N TYR A 34 -3.17 -9.45 11.80
CA TYR A 34 -2.83 -9.12 13.18
C TYR A 34 -3.87 -9.61 14.19
N ALA A 35 -5.17 -9.49 13.88
CA ALA A 35 -6.24 -9.91 14.78
C ALA A 35 -6.32 -11.44 14.98
N LEU A 36 -5.83 -12.22 14.00
CA LEU A 36 -5.89 -13.69 14.03
C LEU A 36 -4.57 -14.30 14.47
N GLN A 37 -3.46 -13.72 14.01
CA GLN A 37 -2.12 -14.15 14.29
C GLN A 37 -1.27 -12.90 14.49
N PRO A 38 -1.27 -12.30 15.69
CA PRO A 38 -0.42 -11.14 15.98
C PRO A 38 1.05 -11.45 15.71
N ASN A 39 1.76 -10.52 15.11
CA ASN A 39 3.21 -10.64 14.94
C ASN A 39 3.92 -9.32 15.31
N PRO A 40 3.93 -8.95 16.61
CA PRO A 40 4.51 -7.69 17.06
C PRO A 40 6.02 -7.62 16.82
N VAL A 41 6.72 -8.76 16.81
CA VAL A 41 8.16 -8.83 16.55
C VAL A 41 8.46 -8.41 15.11
N PHE A 42 7.72 -8.97 14.13
CA PHE A 42 7.84 -8.57 12.73
C PHE A 42 7.58 -7.08 12.55
N ILE A 43 6.47 -6.57 13.09
CA ILE A 43 6.12 -5.15 12.97
C ILE A 43 7.24 -4.27 13.55
N GLN A 44 7.69 -4.55 14.79
CA GLN A 44 8.72 -3.76 15.44
C GLN A 44 10.06 -3.81 14.70
N GLN A 45 10.51 -4.98 14.27
CA GLN A 45 11.79 -5.13 13.57
C GLN A 45 11.76 -4.49 12.19
N THR A 46 10.72 -4.74 11.40
CA THR A 46 10.59 -4.17 10.07
C THR A 46 10.39 -2.66 10.12
N THR A 47 9.59 -2.13 11.06
CA THR A 47 9.48 -0.68 11.27
C THR A 47 10.84 -0.08 11.60
N LYS A 48 11.56 -0.65 12.57
CA LYS A 48 12.88 -0.17 12.97
C LYS A 48 13.87 -0.16 11.80
N GLU A 49 13.95 -1.25 11.05
CA GLU A 49 14.83 -1.35 9.88
C GLU A 49 14.48 -0.27 8.84
N LEU A 50 13.21 -0.09 8.50
CA LEU A 50 12.78 0.93 7.55
C LEU A 50 13.11 2.34 8.03
N GLU A 51 12.89 2.64 9.32
CA GLU A 51 13.25 3.92 9.92
C GLU A 51 14.77 4.17 9.89
N GLU A 52 15.59 3.13 10.13
CA GLU A 52 17.06 3.20 9.98
C GLU A 52 17.50 3.53 8.54
N PHE A 53 16.69 3.17 7.54
CA PHE A 53 16.87 3.56 6.13
C PHE A 53 16.18 4.88 5.75
N GLY A 54 15.66 5.64 6.72
CA GLY A 54 15.10 6.97 6.52
C GLY A 54 13.64 7.00 6.10
N PHE A 55 12.89 5.91 6.28
CA PHE A 55 11.45 5.90 6.04
C PHE A 55 10.66 6.41 7.26
N GLU A 56 9.61 7.19 7.03
CA GLU A 56 8.48 7.31 7.97
C GLU A 56 7.57 6.09 7.74
N VAL A 57 7.23 5.35 8.80
CA VAL A 57 6.49 4.08 8.68
C VAL A 57 5.11 4.19 9.30
N ASP A 58 4.07 4.06 8.47
CA ASP A 58 2.70 3.89 8.93
C ASP A 58 2.37 2.41 9.11
N VAL A 59 1.76 2.04 10.24
CA VAL A 59 1.32 0.66 10.50
C VAL A 59 -0.20 0.64 10.63
N TYR A 60 -0.85 -0.18 9.81
CA TYR A 60 -2.29 -0.42 9.87
C TYR A 60 -2.52 -1.88 10.24
N HIS A 61 -3.27 -2.13 11.30
CA HIS A 61 -3.45 -3.50 11.79
C HIS A 61 -4.90 -3.82 12.15
N GLY A 62 -5.28 -5.09 11.94
CA GLY A 62 -6.63 -5.57 12.26
C GLY A 62 -7.71 -4.69 11.61
N SER A 63 -8.65 -4.18 12.41
CA SER A 63 -9.83 -3.44 11.96
C SER A 63 -9.55 -2.16 11.17
N GLU A 64 -8.32 -1.65 11.17
CA GLU A 64 -7.92 -0.50 10.33
C GLU A 64 -7.80 -0.88 8.86
N VAL A 65 -7.55 -2.16 8.57
CA VAL A 65 -7.40 -2.69 7.21
C VAL A 65 -8.78 -2.86 6.55
N THR A 66 -9.35 -1.74 6.13
CA THR A 66 -10.70 -1.63 5.56
C THR A 66 -10.68 -1.54 4.03
N VAL A 67 -11.84 -1.71 3.39
CA VAL A 67 -12.00 -1.43 1.95
C VAL A 67 -11.60 0.02 1.64
N ASP A 68 -11.92 0.95 2.55
CA ASP A 68 -11.60 2.36 2.42
C ASP A 68 -10.10 2.66 2.52
N LEU A 69 -9.37 1.95 3.37
CA LEU A 69 -7.91 2.02 3.43
C LEU A 69 -7.33 1.62 2.07
N TYR A 70 -7.66 0.42 1.57
CA TYR A 70 -7.20 -0.04 0.26
C TYR A 70 -7.50 0.95 -0.85
N ARG A 71 -8.70 1.56 -0.84
CA ARG A 71 -9.10 2.55 -1.82
C ARG A 71 -8.19 3.78 -1.84
N LYS A 72 -7.65 4.17 -0.69
CA LYS A 72 -6.88 5.40 -0.51
C LYS A 72 -5.37 5.19 -0.55
N LEU A 73 -4.88 3.94 -0.55
CA LEU A 73 -3.44 3.64 -0.50
C LEU A 73 -2.56 4.48 -1.44
N PRO A 74 -2.92 4.69 -2.73
CA PRO A 74 -2.06 5.47 -3.60
C PRO A 74 -1.96 6.95 -3.22
N THR A 75 -2.93 7.47 -2.47
CA THR A 75 -2.99 8.89 -2.08
C THR A 75 -2.03 9.25 -0.94
N TYR A 76 -1.48 8.26 -0.25
CA TYR A 76 -0.57 8.48 0.88
C TYR A 76 0.90 8.62 0.46
N GLY A 77 1.23 8.41 -0.83
CA GLY A 77 2.56 8.67 -1.35
C GLY A 77 3.64 7.66 -0.94
N TYR A 78 3.25 6.49 -0.42
CA TYR A 78 4.19 5.44 -0.01
C TYR A 78 5.14 5.01 -1.15
N LYS A 79 6.41 4.85 -0.83
CA LYS A 79 7.43 4.26 -1.71
C LYS A 79 7.57 2.75 -1.54
N LEU A 80 7.16 2.24 -0.38
CA LEU A 80 7.09 0.82 -0.10
C LEU A 80 5.80 0.50 0.66
N ILE A 81 5.11 -0.55 0.25
CA ILE A 81 3.98 -1.11 1.01
C ILE A 81 4.23 -2.60 1.21
N ILE A 82 4.20 -3.02 2.47
CA ILE A 82 4.32 -4.42 2.88
C ILE A 82 2.95 -4.89 3.35
N PHE A 83 2.36 -5.84 2.63
CA PHE A 83 1.09 -6.46 3.01
C PHE A 83 1.35 -7.76 3.75
N ARG A 84 0.79 -7.89 4.96
CA ARG A 84 0.62 -9.15 5.68
C ARG A 84 -0.87 -9.45 5.76
N VAL A 85 -1.38 -10.13 4.74
CA VAL A 85 -2.83 -10.25 4.54
C VAL A 85 -3.20 -11.67 4.14
N HIS A 86 -4.37 -12.12 4.59
CA HIS A 86 -4.93 -13.33 4.01
C HIS A 86 -5.28 -13.06 2.55
N SER A 87 -4.86 -13.96 1.67
CA SER A 87 -5.23 -13.96 0.27
C SER A 87 -5.58 -15.38 -0.14
N GLY A 88 -6.76 -15.57 -0.69
CA GLY A 88 -7.28 -16.90 -0.97
C GLY A 88 -8.18 -16.97 -2.19
N LEU A 89 -8.35 -18.19 -2.68
CA LEU A 89 -9.33 -18.55 -3.70
C LEU A 89 -10.68 -18.77 -3.01
N LEU A 90 -11.66 -17.93 -3.29
CA LEU A 90 -12.98 -18.03 -2.67
C LEU A 90 -13.81 -19.09 -3.37
N GLY A 91 -14.16 -20.16 -2.63
CA GLY A 91 -15.29 -21.06 -2.87
C GLY A 91 -15.46 -21.63 -4.28
N VAL A 92 -16.69 -22.09 -4.58
CA VAL A 92 -17.08 -22.74 -5.85
C VAL A 92 -17.93 -21.86 -6.77
N ASP A 93 -18.28 -20.63 -6.35
CA ASP A 93 -19.04 -19.70 -7.20
C ASP A 93 -18.12 -19.15 -8.30
N PRO A 94 -18.42 -19.39 -9.59
CA PRO A 94 -17.62 -18.93 -10.73
C PRO A 94 -17.31 -17.43 -10.74
N LYS A 95 -18.11 -16.59 -10.07
CA LYS A 95 -17.90 -15.15 -9.96
C LYS A 95 -16.73 -14.79 -9.04
N VAL A 96 -16.45 -15.65 -8.07
CA VAL A 96 -15.39 -15.47 -7.07
C VAL A 96 -14.26 -16.49 -7.20
N THR A 97 -14.43 -17.53 -8.00
CA THR A 97 -13.35 -18.47 -8.36
C THR A 97 -12.42 -17.90 -9.45
N ASN A 98 -11.27 -18.55 -9.66
CA ASN A 98 -10.26 -18.23 -10.68
C ASN A 98 -9.69 -16.80 -10.61
N ARG A 99 -9.61 -16.23 -9.42
CA ARG A 99 -8.94 -14.95 -9.16
C ARG A 99 -8.49 -14.88 -7.71
N THR A 100 -7.51 -14.04 -7.44
CA THR A 100 -7.02 -13.79 -6.10
C THR A 100 -7.88 -12.73 -5.43
N TRP A 101 -8.16 -12.92 -4.14
CA TRP A 101 -8.84 -11.95 -3.29
C TRP A 101 -7.93 -11.53 -2.15
N LEU A 102 -7.81 -10.22 -1.90
CA LEU A 102 -7.14 -9.70 -0.71
C LEU A 102 -8.18 -9.41 0.35
N PHE A 103 -7.99 -10.00 1.53
CA PHE A 103 -8.98 -9.89 2.59
C PHE A 103 -8.79 -8.58 3.33
N THR A 104 -9.89 -8.00 3.78
CA THR A 104 -9.91 -6.88 4.72
C THR A 104 -10.11 -7.41 6.14
N ALA A 105 -10.13 -6.52 7.13
CA ALA A 105 -10.71 -6.79 8.45
C ALA A 105 -12.06 -6.06 8.65
N GLU A 106 -12.62 -5.48 7.58
CA GLU A 106 -13.90 -4.80 7.64
C GLU A 106 -15.05 -5.82 7.65
N PRO A 107 -15.95 -5.80 8.65
CA PRO A 107 -17.11 -6.67 8.66
C PRO A 107 -17.97 -6.50 7.40
N TYR A 108 -18.41 -7.62 6.84
CA TYR A 108 -19.25 -7.62 5.66
C TYR A 108 -20.62 -6.98 5.94
N SER A 109 -21.11 -6.20 4.98
CA SER A 109 -22.47 -5.68 4.98
C SER A 109 -23.08 -5.68 3.58
N LYS A 110 -24.33 -6.14 3.47
CA LYS A 110 -25.08 -6.09 2.21
C LYS A 110 -25.39 -4.68 1.72
N THR A 111 -25.28 -3.67 2.60
CA THR A 111 -25.65 -2.27 2.29
C THR A 111 -24.45 -1.33 2.19
N ARG A 112 -23.22 -1.81 2.37
CA ARG A 112 -21.98 -1.03 2.18
C ARG A 112 -21.25 -1.46 0.93
N HIS A 113 -20.55 -0.54 0.25
CA HIS A 113 -19.81 -0.82 -1.00
C HIS A 113 -20.71 -1.50 -2.06
N VAL A 114 -21.99 -1.10 -2.14
CA VAL A 114 -23.01 -1.78 -2.97
C VAL A 114 -22.61 -1.79 -4.44
N THR A 115 -22.11 -0.67 -4.96
CA THR A 115 -21.64 -0.59 -6.35
C THR A 115 -20.48 -1.53 -6.59
N GLU A 116 -19.51 -1.58 -5.68
CA GLU A 116 -18.37 -2.49 -5.79
C GLU A 116 -18.77 -3.96 -5.64
N GLN A 117 -19.80 -4.27 -4.84
CA GLN A 117 -20.38 -5.62 -4.76
C GLN A 117 -21.04 -6.02 -6.07
N LEU A 118 -21.86 -5.14 -6.66
CA LEU A 118 -22.57 -5.40 -7.92
C LEU A 118 -21.64 -5.54 -9.14
N THR A 119 -20.37 -5.11 -9.01
CA THR A 119 -19.38 -5.09 -10.10
C THR A 119 -18.20 -6.06 -9.87
N ASP A 120 -18.34 -6.97 -8.91
CA ASP A 120 -17.32 -7.96 -8.49
C ASP A 120 -15.98 -7.34 -8.05
N GLN A 121 -16.00 -6.09 -7.59
CA GLN A 121 -14.82 -5.41 -7.06
C GLN A 121 -14.61 -5.81 -5.59
N VAL A 122 -15.69 -5.95 -4.82
CA VAL A 122 -15.63 -6.51 -3.47
C VAL A 122 -16.61 -7.66 -3.31
N THR A 123 -16.32 -8.56 -2.38
CA THR A 123 -17.20 -9.67 -2.00
C THR A 123 -17.07 -9.95 -0.50
N TYR A 124 -17.86 -10.90 0.00
CA TYR A 124 -17.73 -11.42 1.34
C TYR A 124 -16.77 -12.62 1.38
N ALA A 125 -16.03 -12.74 2.47
CA ALA A 125 -15.11 -13.84 2.72
C ALA A 125 -15.07 -14.20 4.21
N LYS A 126 -14.57 -15.40 4.51
CA LYS A 126 -14.28 -15.88 5.85
C LYS A 126 -12.81 -16.25 5.91
N ALA A 127 -12.08 -15.75 6.90
CA ALA A 127 -10.67 -16.10 7.08
C ALA A 127 -10.49 -17.56 7.52
N TYR A 128 -11.51 -18.12 8.18
CA TYR A 128 -11.66 -19.54 8.54
C TYR A 128 -13.15 -19.84 8.79
N ASP A 129 -13.54 -21.11 8.83
CA ASP A 129 -14.95 -21.54 8.79
C ASP A 129 -15.86 -20.88 9.85
N ASP A 130 -15.34 -20.68 11.07
CA ASP A 130 -16.09 -20.10 12.20
C ASP A 130 -15.90 -18.57 12.34
N SER A 131 -15.17 -17.94 11.43
CA SER A 131 -14.95 -16.49 11.47
C SER A 131 -16.19 -15.69 11.03
N SER A 132 -16.26 -14.44 11.46
CA SER A 132 -17.24 -13.49 10.93
C SER A 132 -16.96 -13.17 9.46
N TRP A 133 -18.03 -12.95 8.69
CA TRP A 133 -17.89 -12.48 7.31
C TRP A 133 -17.23 -11.11 7.28
N ILE A 134 -16.22 -10.98 6.44
CA ILE A 134 -15.46 -9.75 6.17
C ILE A 134 -15.51 -9.44 4.68
N PHE A 135 -15.20 -8.21 4.30
CA PHE A 135 -15.00 -7.88 2.90
C PHE A 135 -13.66 -8.42 2.38
N ALA A 136 -13.63 -8.76 1.10
CA ALA A 136 -12.41 -9.00 0.33
C ALA A 136 -12.46 -8.22 -0.98
N ILE A 137 -11.31 -7.74 -1.45
CA ILE A 137 -11.16 -6.94 -2.66
C ILE A 137 -10.52 -7.76 -3.78
N SER A 138 -10.93 -7.52 -5.02
CA SER A 138 -10.37 -8.18 -6.20
C SER A 138 -9.37 -7.29 -6.96
N ALA A 139 -8.71 -7.86 -7.96
CA ALA A 139 -7.95 -7.10 -8.94
C ALA A 139 -8.80 -6.01 -9.66
N LYS A 140 -10.12 -6.23 -9.83
CA LYS A 140 -11.03 -5.21 -10.38
C LYS A 140 -11.13 -3.99 -9.46
N PHE A 141 -11.12 -4.20 -8.15
CA PHE A 141 -11.13 -3.11 -7.19
C PHE A 141 -9.87 -2.25 -7.30
N ILE A 142 -8.70 -2.89 -7.35
CA ILE A 142 -7.43 -2.19 -7.55
C ILE A 142 -7.47 -1.38 -8.85
N THR A 143 -7.95 -1.97 -9.95
CA THR A 143 -7.96 -1.31 -11.26
C THR A 143 -9.01 -0.22 -11.42
N HIS A 144 -10.14 -0.24 -10.71
CA HIS A 144 -11.27 0.68 -10.96
C HIS A 144 -11.68 1.53 -9.76
N SER A 145 -11.48 1.06 -8.53
CA SER A 145 -12.05 1.68 -7.33
C SER A 145 -11.05 2.52 -6.55
N ILE A 146 -9.75 2.20 -6.61
CA ILE A 146 -8.74 2.97 -5.86
C ILE A 146 -8.63 4.41 -6.40
N LYS A 147 -8.33 5.33 -5.51
CA LYS A 147 -8.16 6.76 -5.79
C LYS A 147 -6.69 7.07 -6.06
N GLY A 148 -6.43 7.79 -7.15
CA GLY A 148 -5.08 8.13 -7.57
C GLY A 148 -4.32 6.97 -8.23
N GLN A 149 -3.01 7.11 -8.34
CA GLN A 149 -2.10 6.08 -8.84
C GLN A 149 -0.91 5.99 -7.91
N PHE A 150 -0.36 4.79 -7.78
CA PHE A 150 0.90 4.61 -7.08
C PHE A 150 1.99 5.36 -7.85
N ASN A 151 2.95 5.92 -7.12
CA ASN A 151 4.00 6.75 -7.72
C ASN A 151 5.36 6.10 -7.44
N ASN A 152 5.71 5.14 -8.30
CA ASN A 152 6.91 4.33 -8.19
C ASN A 152 6.97 3.56 -6.85
N THR A 153 5.83 3.07 -6.39
CA THR A 153 5.68 2.33 -5.14
C THR A 153 6.04 0.86 -5.34
N ALA A 154 6.96 0.34 -4.52
CA ALA A 154 7.22 -1.09 -4.45
C ALA A 154 6.18 -1.79 -3.55
N ILE A 155 5.69 -2.94 -3.99
CA ILE A 155 4.73 -3.75 -3.23
C ILE A 155 5.41 -5.07 -2.85
N ILE A 156 5.44 -5.36 -1.55
CA ILE A 156 5.76 -6.68 -1.00
C ILE A 156 4.45 -7.30 -0.50
N MET A 157 4.05 -8.42 -1.07
CA MET A 157 2.81 -9.09 -0.77
C MET A 157 3.09 -10.40 -0.05
N MET A 158 2.76 -10.46 1.23
CA MET A 158 2.91 -11.65 2.07
C MET A 158 1.53 -12.25 2.34
N GLY A 159 1.00 -13.00 1.36
CA GLY A 159 -0.28 -13.70 1.47
C GLY A 159 -0.22 -15.11 0.86
N CYS A 160 -1.03 -16.04 1.35
CA CYS A 160 -0.95 -17.47 1.01
C CYS A 160 -1.03 -17.75 -0.51
N ASP A 161 -2.06 -17.23 -1.18
CA ASP A 161 -2.28 -17.43 -2.63
C ASP A 161 -2.02 -16.17 -3.47
N CYS A 162 -1.23 -15.23 -2.96
CA CYS A 162 -1.13 -13.90 -3.55
C CYS A 162 -0.49 -13.84 -4.94
N PHE A 163 0.19 -14.90 -5.36
CA PHE A 163 0.72 -15.07 -6.72
C PHE A 163 0.21 -16.32 -7.44
N HIS A 164 -0.86 -16.95 -6.94
CA HIS A 164 -1.48 -18.09 -7.63
C HIS A 164 -1.97 -17.67 -9.02
N PHE A 165 -2.55 -16.47 -9.11
CA PHE A 165 -2.82 -15.76 -10.35
C PHE A 165 -1.97 -14.49 -10.43
N LYS A 166 -1.65 -14.06 -11.66
CA LYS A 166 -0.91 -12.81 -11.91
C LYS A 166 -1.81 -11.57 -11.88
N ASP A 167 -3.09 -11.74 -11.57
CA ASP A 167 -4.13 -10.71 -11.64
C ASP A 167 -3.86 -9.53 -10.69
N MET A 168 -3.48 -9.80 -9.44
CA MET A 168 -3.12 -8.77 -8.47
C MET A 168 -1.84 -8.03 -8.89
N ALA A 169 -0.79 -8.78 -9.27
CA ALA A 169 0.46 -8.18 -9.74
C ALA A 169 0.22 -7.22 -10.93
N TYR A 170 -0.59 -7.64 -11.92
CA TYR A 170 -0.98 -6.78 -13.04
C TYR A 170 -1.82 -5.59 -12.61
N ALA A 171 -2.79 -5.79 -11.71
CA ALA A 171 -3.64 -4.70 -11.24
C ALA A 171 -2.85 -3.61 -10.51
N PHE A 172 -1.93 -3.98 -9.62
CA PHE A 172 -1.08 -3.02 -8.90
C PHE A 172 -0.13 -2.29 -9.85
N THR A 173 0.56 -3.02 -10.74
CA THR A 173 1.53 -2.41 -11.67
C THR A 173 0.87 -1.50 -12.70
N GLN A 174 -0.30 -1.88 -13.25
CA GLN A 174 -1.09 -1.00 -14.13
C GLN A 174 -1.58 0.27 -13.41
N ARG A 175 -1.65 0.25 -12.08
CA ARG A 175 -1.99 1.42 -11.26
C ARG A 175 -0.79 2.16 -10.71
N GLY A 176 0.41 1.96 -11.28
CA GLY A 176 1.61 2.76 -11.03
C GLY A 176 2.59 2.19 -10.00
N ALA A 177 2.33 0.98 -9.49
CA ALA A 177 3.33 0.28 -8.69
C ALA A 177 4.54 -0.07 -9.58
N SER A 178 5.74 0.16 -9.08
CA SER A 178 6.99 -0.10 -9.82
C SER A 178 7.32 -1.58 -9.85
N THR A 179 7.01 -2.30 -8.77
CA THR A 179 7.25 -3.73 -8.63
C THR A 179 6.22 -4.35 -7.70
N TYR A 180 6.02 -5.66 -7.88
CA TYR A 180 5.19 -6.51 -7.04
C TYR A 180 5.97 -7.80 -6.75
N ILE A 181 6.26 -8.03 -5.48
CA ILE A 181 7.04 -9.17 -4.97
C ILE A 181 6.10 -9.99 -4.09
N ALA A 182 6.00 -11.29 -4.34
CA ALA A 182 5.09 -12.21 -3.65
C ALA A 182 5.76 -13.57 -3.46
#